data_AF-A0A0J5GTT5-F1
#
_entry.id   AF-A0A0J5GTT5-F1
#
_cell.length_a   1.000
_cell.length_b   1.000
_cell.length_c   1.000
_cell.angle_alpha   90.00
_cell.angle_beta   90.00
_cell.angle_gamma   90.00
#
_symmetry.space_group_name_H-M   'P 1'
#
loop_
_entity.id
_entity.type
_entity.pdbx_description
1 polymer ?
#
loop_
_entity_poly.entity_id
_entity_poly.type
_entity_poly.pdbx_seq_one_letter_code
_entity_poly.pdbx_strand_id
1 'polypeptide(L)'
;MMHLILLVLGLSVLLFIVRTMVTVEMRQRPSNISDEEKHNAILLLWGIGIMFLLLFIPYQAWQLAGSSRGWDGALIMGSSLMGSVLIFFGSYCTIKGKRLKARVPSM
;
A
#
# COMPACT_ATOMS: atom_id res chain seq x y z
N MET A 1 23.24 3.96 -3.05
CA MET A 1 22.39 5.00 -3.67
C MET A 1 21.18 4.43 -4.39
N MET A 2 21.34 3.51 -5.35
CA MET A 2 20.22 2.95 -6.13
C MET A 2 19.14 2.24 -5.29
N HIS A 3 19.53 1.44 -4.29
CA HIS A 3 18.57 0.76 -3.39
C HIS A 3 17.74 1.74 -2.53
N LEU A 4 18.32 2.87 -2.14
CA LEU A 4 17.62 3.91 -1.37
C LEU A 4 16.57 4.59 -2.23
N ILE A 5 16.91 4.90 -3.49
CA ILE A 5 15.96 5.45 -4.47
C ILE A 5 14.81 4.46 -4.71
N LEU A 6 15.10 3.17 -4.88
CA LEU A 6 14.10 2.13 -5.07
C LEU A 6 13.18 1.96 -3.85
N LEU A 7 13.71 2.09 -2.64
CA LEU A 7 12.93 2.03 -1.40
C LEU A 7 11.97 3.22 -1.27
N VAL A 8 12.46 4.44 -1.52
CA VAL A 8 11.64 5.66 -1.54
C VAL A 8 10.57 5.58 -2.63
N LEU A 9 10.93 5.06 -3.80
CA LEU A 9 10.01 4.83 -4.89
C LEU A 9 8.94 3.82 -4.50
N GLY A 10 9.31 2.69 -3.90
CA GLY A 10 8.38 1.66 -3.43
C GLY A 10 7.38 2.18 -2.41
N LEU A 11 7.84 2.97 -1.43
CA LEU A 11 6.97 3.63 -0.45
C LEU A 11 6.02 4.64 -1.10
N SER A 12 6.52 5.43 -2.05
CA SER A 12 5.71 6.42 -2.78
C SER A 12 4.64 5.75 -3.63
N VAL A 13 4.97 4.66 -4.32
CA VAL A 13 4.04 3.85 -5.09
C VAL A 13 3.01 3.22 -4.15
N LEU A 14 3.40 2.66 -3.01
CA LEU A 14 2.46 2.10 -2.03
C LEU A 14 1.41 3.13 -1.60
N LEU A 15 1.84 4.36 -1.28
CA LEU A 15 0.92 5.45 -0.94
C LEU A 15 0.02 5.84 -2.12
N PHE A 16 0.54 5.84 -3.35
CA PHE A 16 -0.23 6.13 -4.55
C PHE A 16 -1.31 5.06 -4.81
N ILE A 17 -0.98 3.78 -4.65
CA ILE A 17 -1.93 2.67 -4.77
C ILE A 17 -3.04 2.83 -3.74
N VAL A 18 -2.70 3.05 -2.47
CA VAL A 18 -3.68 3.22 -1.39
C VAL A 18 -4.63 4.40 -1.69
N ARG A 19 -4.10 5.55 -2.14
CA ARG A 19 -4.93 6.71 -2.50
C ARG A 19 -5.87 6.41 -3.66
N THR A 20 -5.38 5.70 -4.67
CA THR A 20 -6.16 5.34 -5.85
C THR A 20 -7.25 4.35 -5.47
N MET A 21 -6.91 3.32 -4.69
CA MET A 21 -7.84 2.31 -4.19
C MET A 21 -9.00 2.96 -3.41
N VAL A 22 -8.70 3.82 -2.43
CA VAL A 22 -9.74 4.50 -1.64
C VAL A 22 -10.58 5.45 -2.50
N THR A 23 -9.97 6.12 -3.49
CA THR A 23 -10.71 7.03 -4.38
C THR A 23 -11.64 6.26 -5.31
N VAL A 24 -11.19 5.11 -5.82
CA VAL A 24 -11.98 4.20 -6.66
C VAL A 24 -13.14 3.63 -5.83
N GLU A 25 -12.87 3.06 -4.65
CA GLU A 25 -13.87 2.52 -3.71
C GLU A 25 -14.94 3.57 -3.36
N MET A 26 -14.55 4.83 -3.09
CA MET A 26 -15.46 5.91 -2.75
C MET A 26 -16.22 6.51 -3.94
N ARG A 27 -15.76 6.36 -5.18
CA ARG A 27 -16.40 6.97 -6.35
C ARG A 27 -17.64 6.22 -6.81
N GLN A 28 -17.83 4.97 -6.38
CA GLN A 28 -19.04 4.22 -6.73
C GLN A 28 -20.29 4.84 -6.07
N ARG A 29 -21.28 5.13 -6.92
CA ARG A 29 -22.70 5.10 -6.58
C ARG A 29 -23.25 3.79 -7.16
N PRO A 30 -24.00 2.98 -6.40
CA PRO A 30 -24.48 1.70 -6.87
C PRO A 30 -25.62 1.95 -7.87
N SER A 31 -25.36 1.79 -9.16
CA SER A 31 -26.42 1.86 -10.16
C SER A 31 -26.35 0.77 -11.24
N ASN A 32 -25.28 -0.03 -11.33
CA ASN A 32 -25.21 -1.11 -12.32
C ASN A 32 -24.26 -2.25 -11.91
N ILE A 33 -24.76 -3.49 -11.98
CA ILE A 33 -24.08 -4.73 -11.58
C ILE A 33 -22.88 -5.05 -12.51
N SER A 34 -22.93 -4.71 -13.80
CA SER A 34 -21.80 -4.98 -14.71
C SER A 34 -20.56 -4.12 -14.41
N ASP A 35 -20.75 -2.98 -13.75
CA ASP A 35 -19.65 -2.11 -13.36
C ASP A 35 -18.98 -2.56 -12.05
N GLU A 36 -19.66 -3.39 -11.25
CA GLU A 36 -19.11 -3.96 -10.02
C GLU A 36 -18.02 -5.00 -10.30
N GLU A 37 -18.20 -5.85 -11.31
CA GLU A 37 -17.20 -6.87 -11.68
C GLU A 37 -15.88 -6.25 -12.17
N LYS A 38 -15.98 -5.26 -13.06
CA LYS A 38 -14.81 -4.50 -13.56
C LYS A 38 -14.12 -3.75 -12.42
N HIS A 39 -14.90 -3.21 -11.50
CA HIS A 39 -14.38 -2.51 -10.33
C HIS A 39 -13.62 -3.44 -9.39
N ASN A 40 -14.19 -4.61 -9.11
CA ASN A 40 -13.57 -5.61 -8.26
C ASN A 40 -12.28 -6.15 -8.91
N ALA A 41 -12.26 -6.33 -10.23
CA ALA A 41 -11.05 -6.70 -10.96
C ALA A 41 -9.94 -5.64 -10.83
N ILE A 42 -10.28 -4.35 -10.91
CA ILE A 42 -9.32 -3.25 -10.71
C ILE A 42 -8.78 -3.24 -9.26
N LEU A 43 -9.66 -3.43 -8.27
CA LEU A 43 -9.25 -3.51 -6.86
C LEU A 43 -8.32 -4.70 -6.61
N LEU A 44 -8.62 -5.87 -7.20
CA LEU A 44 -7.77 -7.06 -7.14
C LEU A 44 -6.40 -6.82 -7.78
N LEU A 45 -6.35 -6.14 -8.94
CA LEU A 45 -5.09 -5.78 -9.60
C LEU A 45 -4.21 -4.89 -8.70
N TRP A 46 -4.82 -3.89 -8.04
CA TRP A 46 -4.11 -3.06 -7.06
C TRP A 46 -3.67 -3.86 -5.84
N GLY A 47 -4.47 -4.84 -5.39
CA GLY A 47 -4.11 -5.79 -4.34
C GLY A 47 -2.85 -6.59 -4.67
N ILE A 48 -2.74 -7.11 -5.91
CA ILE A 48 -1.54 -7.81 -6.39
C ILE A 48 -0.32 -6.87 -6.35
N GLY A 49 -0.50 -5.61 -6.77
CA GLY A 49 0.56 -4.59 -6.69
C GLY A 49 1.05 -4.33 -5.27
N ILE A 50 0.14 -4.32 -4.29
CA ILE A 50 0.48 -4.18 -2.86
C ILE A 50 1.26 -5.40 -2.37
N MET A 51 0.84 -6.62 -2.73
CA MET A 51 1.56 -7.85 -2.36
C MET A 51 2.99 -7.85 -2.91
N PHE A 52 3.18 -7.39 -4.14
CA PHE A 52 4.53 -7.23 -4.71
C PHE A 52 5.36 -6.21 -3.92
N LEU A 53 4.78 -5.06 -3.56
CA LEU A 53 5.47 -4.03 -2.77
C LEU A 53 5.83 -4.50 -1.36
N LEU A 54 4.98 -5.30 -0.73
CA LEU A 54 5.26 -5.89 0.58
C LEU A 54 6.46 -6.82 0.57
N LEU A 55 6.80 -7.45 -0.56
CA LEU A 55 8.03 -8.22 -0.72
C LEU A 55 9.21 -7.36 -1.18
N PHE A 56 8.94 -6.37 -2.03
CA PHE A 56 9.96 -5.51 -2.61
C PHE A 56 10.60 -4.56 -1.57
N ILE A 57 9.81 -3.95 -0.68
CA ILE A 57 10.31 -2.98 0.31
C ILE A 57 11.27 -3.64 1.32
N PRO A 58 10.94 -4.78 1.95
CA PRO A 58 11.87 -5.47 2.85
C PRO A 58 13.13 -5.96 2.14
N TYR A 59 13.01 -6.38 0.88
CA TYR A 59 14.17 -6.78 0.08
C TYR A 59 15.13 -5.61 -0.14
N GLN A 60 14.62 -4.44 -0.53
CA GLN A 60 15.48 -3.25 -0.70
C GLN A 60 16.07 -2.78 0.63
N ALA A 61 15.33 -2.88 1.73
CA ALA A 61 15.83 -2.58 3.07
C ALA A 61 16.98 -3.52 3.48
N TRP A 62 16.84 -4.81 3.18
CA TRP A 62 17.89 -5.79 3.43
C TRP A 62 19.15 -5.55 2.59
N GLN A 63 18.99 -5.20 1.31
CA GLN A 63 20.11 -4.81 0.45
C GLN A 63 20.83 -3.54 0.95
N LEU A 64 20.08 -2.57 1.49
CA LEU A 64 20.66 -1.37 2.10
C LEU A 64 21.43 -1.66 3.38
N ALA A 65 21.01 -2.66 4.15
CA ALA A 65 21.69 -3.11 5.36
C ALA A 65 22.96 -3.95 5.09
N GLY A 66 23.41 -4.03 3.84
CA GLY A 66 24.60 -4.79 3.47
C GLY A 66 24.34 -6.28 3.25
N SER A 67 23.08 -6.69 3.05
CA SER A 67 22.71 -8.06 2.66
C SER A 67 23.18 -9.15 3.64
N SER A 68 23.21 -8.83 4.93
CA SER A 68 23.63 -9.77 5.97
C SER A 68 22.76 -11.04 5.94
N ARG A 69 23.37 -12.21 5.78
CA ARG A 69 22.66 -13.51 5.78
C ARG A 69 22.36 -14.04 7.18
N GLY A 70 22.80 -13.34 8.23
CA GLY A 70 22.59 -13.73 9.62
C GLY A 70 21.20 -13.34 10.15
N TRP A 71 20.99 -13.58 11.44
CA TRP A 71 19.78 -13.18 12.16
C TRP A 71 19.46 -11.69 12.05
N ASP A 72 20.49 -10.84 11.93
CA ASP A 72 20.32 -9.40 11.71
C ASP A 72 19.57 -9.10 10.40
N GLY A 73 19.89 -9.83 9.32
CA GLY A 73 19.18 -9.68 8.05
C GLY A 73 17.72 -10.10 8.14
N ALA A 74 17.44 -11.19 8.87
CA ALA A 74 16.08 -11.65 9.12
C ALA A 74 15.29 -10.63 9.96
N LEU A 75 15.90 -10.04 10.99
CA LEU A 75 15.30 -8.98 11.81
C LEU A 75 14.98 -7.75 10.97
N ILE A 76 15.88 -7.32 10.09
CA ILE A 76 15.68 -6.15 9.22
C ILE A 76 14.57 -6.41 8.19
N MET A 77 14.53 -7.59 7.59
CA MET A 77 13.43 -7.95 6.68
C MET A 77 12.09 -8.00 7.43
N GLY A 78 12.06 -8.63 8.61
CA GLY A 78 10.85 -8.73 9.44
C GLY A 78 10.34 -7.37 9.91
N SER A 79 11.22 -6.51 10.43
CA SER A 79 10.86 -5.16 10.90
C SER A 79 10.41 -4.28 9.75
N SER A 80 11.06 -4.37 8.58
CA SER A 80 10.68 -3.61 7.39
C SER A 80 9.33 -4.05 6.82
N LEU A 81 9.04 -5.35 6.85
CA LEU A 81 7.74 -5.90 6.46
C LEU A 81 6.65 -5.38 7.41
N MET A 82 6.87 -5.51 8.72
CA MET A 82 5.93 -5.03 9.74
C MET A 82 5.66 -3.52 9.57
N GLY A 83 6.71 -2.72 9.39
CA GLY A 83 6.59 -1.29 9.16
C GLY A 83 5.80 -0.96 7.89
N SER A 84 6.05 -1.69 6.78
CA SER A 84 5.32 -1.50 5.53
C SER A 84 3.83 -1.79 5.66
N VAL A 85 3.48 -2.86 6.40
CA VAL A 85 2.09 -3.22 6.70
C VAL A 85 1.42 -2.15 7.57
N LEU A 86 2.09 -1.66 8.61
CA LEU A 86 1.57 -0.60 9.48
C LEU A 86 1.35 0.71 8.70
N ILE A 87 2.28 1.09 7.82
CA ILE A 87 2.14 2.28 6.97
C ILE A 87 0.97 2.10 6.01
N PHE A 88 0.82 0.92 5.41
CA PHE A 88 -0.27 0.59 4.50
C PHE A 88 -1.64 0.72 5.19
N PHE A 89 -1.85 0.00 6.30
CA PHE A 89 -3.11 0.04 7.05
C PHE A 89 -3.39 1.43 7.65
N GLY A 90 -2.37 2.06 8.25
CA GLY A 90 -2.51 3.40 8.81
C GLY A 90 -2.90 4.44 7.77
N SER A 91 -2.28 4.38 6.58
CA SER A 91 -2.62 5.25 5.45
C SER A 91 -4.03 4.97 4.93
N TYR A 92 -4.40 3.69 4.78
CA TYR A 92 -5.73 3.29 4.34
C TYR A 92 -6.81 3.81 5.29
N CYS A 93 -6.68 3.56 6.59
CA CYS A 93 -7.63 4.03 7.62
C CYS A 93 -7.71 5.56 7.65
N THR A 94 -6.57 6.25 7.59
CA THR A 94 -6.54 7.72 7.61
C THR A 94 -7.21 8.33 6.38
N ILE A 95 -6.90 7.83 5.18
CA ILE A 95 -7.47 8.34 3.93
C ILE A 95 -8.96 8.03 3.86
N LYS A 96 -9.36 6.81 4.22
CA LYS A 96 -10.78 6.41 4.27
C LYS A 96 -11.56 7.25 5.29
N GLY A 97 -11.02 7.44 6.49
CA GLY A 97 -11.62 8.27 7.53
C GLY A 97 -11.80 9.73 7.10
N LYS A 98 -10.78 10.33 6.47
CA LYS A 98 -10.88 11.70 5.91
C LYS A 98 -11.95 11.80 4.81
N ARG A 99 -12.03 10.81 3.91
CA ARG A 99 -13.02 10.78 2.83
C ARG A 99 -14.44 10.56 3.36
N LEU A 100 -14.63 9.70 4.37
CA LEU A 100 -15.92 9.52 5.05
C LEU A 100 -16.40 10.81 5.71
N LYS A 101 -15.52 11.49 6.46
CA LYS A 101 -15.83 12.77 7.11
C LYS A 101 -16.18 13.88 6.11
N ALA A 102 -15.58 13.86 4.92
CA ALA A 102 -15.92 14.82 3.85
C ALA A 102 -17.26 14.52 3.16
N ARG A 103 -17.75 13.27 3.22
CA ARG A 103 -19.01 12.84 2.60
C ARG A 103 -20.22 13.01 3.52
N VAL A 104 -20.00 13.00 4.83
CA VAL A 104 -21.02 13.28 5.85
C VAL A 104 -20.84 14.73 6.28
N PRO A 105 -21.65 15.69 5.79
CA PRO A 105 -21.61 17.04 6.33
C PRO A 105 -21.97 16.94 7.81
N SER A 106 -21.09 17.46 8.68
CA SER A 106 -21.43 17.66 10.09
C SER A 106 -22.69 18.51 10.15
N MET A 107 -23.78 17.92 10.63
CA MET A 107 -24.99 18.65 11.05
C MET A 107 -24.64 19.63 12.15
#